data_AF-A0A2K1IVD2-F1
#
_entry.id   AF-A0A2K1IVD2-F1
#
_cell.length_a   1.000
_cell.length_b   1.000
_cell.length_c   1.000
_cell.angle_alpha   90.00
_cell.angle_beta   90.00
_cell.angle_gamma   90.00
#
_symmetry.space_group_name_H-M   'P 1'
#
loop_
_entity.id
_entity.type
_entity.pdbx_description
1 polymer ?
#
loop_
_entity_poly.entity_id
_entity_poly.type
_entity_poly.pdbx_seq_one_letter_code
_entity_poly.pdbx_strand_id
1 'polypeptide(L)'
;MEQNTSKQRELQELLLNYHQTISNEGLAKVGKGQRCHQLWLLNINRCHRVGDVGLTNIAQGCPLLMYLDVGVCQVHLLLDLNTSQLNNIS
;
A
#
# COMPACT_ATOMS: atom_id res chain seq x y z
N MET A 1 27.73 -20.87 8.52
CA MET A 1 26.43 -20.41 7.97
C MET A 1 26.06 -19.15 8.72
N GLU A 2 26.61 -18.02 8.27
CA GLU A 2 26.44 -16.73 8.93
C GLU A 2 25.03 -16.20 8.67
N GLN A 3 24.21 -16.13 9.72
CA GLN A 3 22.97 -15.35 9.69
C GLN A 3 23.36 -13.88 9.77
N ASN A 4 23.63 -13.29 8.60
CA ASN A 4 23.82 -11.85 8.46
C ASN A 4 22.45 -11.15 8.56
N THR A 5 21.91 -11.09 9.77
CA THR A 5 20.70 -10.33 10.10
C THR A 5 21.07 -8.86 10.20
N SER A 6 21.20 -8.22 9.04
CA SER A 6 21.14 -6.76 8.99
C SER A 6 19.82 -6.35 9.65
N LYS A 7 19.87 -5.64 10.78
CA LYS A 7 18.72 -4.96 11.39
C LYS A 7 18.16 -3.98 10.36
N GLN A 8 17.31 -4.44 9.46
CA GLN A 8 16.65 -3.58 8.49
C GLN A 8 15.54 -2.85 9.23
N ARG A 9 15.55 -1.51 9.19
CA ARG A 9 14.44 -0.71 9.70
C ARG A 9 13.24 -0.99 8.81
N GLU A 10 12.20 -1.53 9.39
CA GLU A 10 10.91 -1.74 8.75
C GLU A 10 10.21 -0.39 8.61
N LEU A 11 9.64 -0.14 7.43
CA LEU A 11 8.88 1.06 7.16
C LEU A 11 7.48 0.90 7.74
N GLN A 12 7.15 1.77 8.68
CA GLN A 12 5.88 1.74 9.41
C GLN A 12 4.85 2.73 8.86
N GLU A 13 5.32 3.91 8.47
CA GLU A 13 4.49 4.99 7.93
C GLU A 13 5.07 5.47 6.61
N LEU A 14 4.21 5.67 5.61
CA LEU A 14 4.59 6.18 4.30
C LEU A 14 3.65 7.31 3.89
N LEU A 15 4.19 8.52 3.88
CA LEU A 15 3.47 9.74 3.51
C LEU A 15 3.92 10.20 2.12
N LEU A 16 3.00 10.16 1.18
CA LEU A 16 3.19 10.36 -0.25
C LEU A 16 2.17 11.34 -0.84
N ASN A 17 1.42 12.03 0.02
CA ASN A 17 0.41 13.02 -0.32
C ASN A 17 0.95 14.14 -1.24
N TYR A 18 0.07 14.66 -2.11
CA TYR A 18 0.29 15.76 -3.07
C TYR A 18 1.30 15.46 -4.20
N HIS A 19 1.80 14.23 -4.33
CA HIS A 19 2.74 13.88 -5.38
C HIS A 19 2.02 13.48 -6.67
N GLN A 20 2.20 14.27 -7.74
CA GLN A 20 1.61 14.00 -9.05
C GLN A 20 2.35 12.92 -9.86
N THR A 21 3.54 12.50 -9.41
CA THR A 21 4.37 11.52 -10.11
C THR A 21 4.10 10.08 -9.68
N ILE A 22 3.46 9.88 -8.52
CA ILE A 22 3.21 8.55 -7.95
C ILE A 22 2.12 7.85 -8.74
N SER A 23 2.41 6.62 -9.16
CA SER A 23 1.57 5.79 -10.01
C SER A 23 1.31 4.43 -9.40
N ASN A 24 0.40 3.67 -10.02
CA ASN A 24 0.17 2.26 -9.69
C ASN A 24 1.46 1.42 -9.73
N GLU A 25 2.39 1.71 -10.65
CA GLU A 25 3.67 1.01 -10.72
C GLU A 25 4.57 1.34 -9.52
N GLY A 26 4.57 2.61 -9.09
CA GLY A 26 5.27 3.03 -7.88
C GLY A 26 4.76 2.28 -6.65
N LEU A 27 3.44 2.21 -6.49
CA LEU A 27 2.83 1.43 -5.40
C LEU A 27 3.10 -0.08 -5.51
N ALA A 28 3.16 -0.63 -6.71
CA ALA A 28 3.53 -2.03 -6.90
C ALA A 28 4.97 -2.32 -6.44
N LYS A 29 5.91 -1.39 -6.65
CA LYS A 29 7.28 -1.51 -6.14
C LYS A 29 7.33 -1.44 -4.61
N VAL A 30 6.49 -0.61 -4.00
CA VAL A 30 6.35 -0.54 -2.54
C VAL A 30 5.78 -1.84 -1.99
N GLY A 31 4.68 -2.36 -2.55
CA GLY A 31 4.06 -3.60 -2.10
C GLY A 31 4.95 -4.83 -2.28
N LYS A 32 5.78 -4.88 -3.34
CA LYS A 32 6.78 -5.96 -3.53
C LYS A 32 8.03 -5.80 -2.67
N GLY A 33 8.19 -4.66 -1.99
CA GLY A 33 9.37 -4.33 -1.21
C GLY A 33 9.38 -5.07 0.14
N GLN A 34 10.49 -5.75 0.45
CA GLN A 34 10.63 -6.52 1.69
C GLN A 34 10.60 -5.68 2.98
N ARG A 35 10.76 -4.36 2.89
CA ARG A 35 10.80 -3.43 4.04
C ARG A 35 9.46 -2.79 4.37
N CYS A 36 8.39 -3.17 3.68
CA CYS A 36 7.06 -2.57 3.83
C CYS A 36 6.06 -3.51 4.53
N HIS A 37 6.50 -4.66 5.03
CA HIS A 37 5.62 -5.63 5.68
C HIS A 37 5.03 -5.11 6.99
N GLN A 38 5.71 -4.19 7.67
CA GLN A 38 5.19 -3.50 8.86
C GLN A 38 4.55 -2.15 8.57
N LEU A 39 4.27 -1.84 7.30
CA LEU A 39 3.62 -0.59 6.94
C LEU A 39 2.18 -0.63 7.45
N TRP A 40 1.87 0.26 8.39
CA TRP A 40 0.54 0.36 9.00
C TRP A 40 -0.20 1.63 8.60
N LEU A 41 0.50 2.64 8.08
CA LEU A 41 -0.08 3.88 7.57
C LEU A 41 0.45 4.22 6.18
N LEU A 42 -0.47 4.45 5.23
CA LEU A 42 -0.18 4.98 3.90
C LEU A 42 -1.05 6.21 3.64
N ASN A 43 -0.41 7.36 3.41
CA ASN A 43 -1.11 8.55 2.93
C ASN A 43 -0.71 8.84 1.49
N ILE A 44 -1.66 8.77 0.57
CA ILE A 44 -1.48 9.10 -0.85
C ILE A 44 -2.52 10.13 -1.31
N ASN A 45 -3.01 10.97 -0.40
CA ASN A 45 -3.97 12.03 -0.69
C ASN A 45 -3.51 12.90 -1.86
N ARG A 46 -4.40 13.26 -2.80
CA ARG A 46 -4.12 14.07 -4.00
C ARG A 46 -3.07 13.46 -4.95
N CYS A 47 -2.93 12.14 -4.97
CA CYS A 47 -2.16 11.41 -5.99
C CYS A 47 -3.06 10.95 -7.14
N HIS A 48 -3.19 11.77 -8.19
CA HIS A 48 -4.14 11.53 -9.29
C HIS A 48 -3.80 10.35 -10.21
N ARG A 49 -2.57 9.83 -10.19
CA ARG A 49 -2.15 8.70 -11.05
C ARG A 49 -2.18 7.35 -10.32
N VAL A 50 -2.76 7.32 -9.12
CA VAL A 50 -3.05 6.11 -8.36
C VAL A 50 -4.53 5.74 -8.51
N GLY A 51 -4.78 4.47 -8.78
CA GLY A 51 -6.11 3.85 -8.78
C GLY A 51 -6.08 2.46 -8.12
N ASP A 52 -7.16 1.70 -8.29
CA ASP A 52 -7.40 0.44 -7.58
C ASP A 52 -6.31 -0.62 -7.75
N VAL A 53 -5.69 -0.66 -8.93
CA VAL A 53 -4.56 -1.57 -9.21
C VAL A 53 -3.39 -1.27 -8.28
N GLY A 54 -3.06 0.01 -8.06
CA GLY A 54 -2.00 0.41 -7.15
C GLY A 54 -2.31 0.05 -5.70
N LEU A 55 -3.55 0.29 -5.28
CA LEU A 55 -4.02 -0.05 -3.93
C LEU A 55 -4.03 -1.56 -3.67
N THR A 56 -4.46 -2.36 -4.65
CA THR A 56 -4.46 -3.83 -4.56
C THR A 56 -3.06 -4.38 -4.34
N ASN A 57 -2.06 -3.83 -5.06
CA ASN A 57 -0.68 -4.25 -4.88
C ASN A 57 -0.15 -3.92 -3.47
N ILE A 58 -0.54 -2.77 -2.90
CA ILE A 58 -0.18 -2.43 -1.52
C ILE A 58 -0.85 -3.38 -0.54
N ALA A 59 -2.15 -3.64 -0.70
CA ALA A 59 -2.90 -4.52 0.19
C ALA A 59 -2.31 -5.95 0.21
N GLN A 60 -1.81 -6.43 -0.93
CA GLN A 60 -1.15 -7.74 -1.02
C GLN A 60 0.25 -7.76 -0.38
N GLY A 61 0.97 -6.64 -0.42
CA GLY A 61 2.36 -6.55 0.04
C GLY A 61 2.55 -6.07 1.48
N CYS A 62 1.58 -5.33 2.00
CA CYS A 62 1.62 -4.66 3.30
C CYS A 62 0.47 -5.20 4.18
N PRO A 63 0.59 -6.42 4.74
CA PRO A 63 -0.51 -7.08 5.44
C PRO A 63 -0.92 -6.39 6.76
N LEU A 64 -0.06 -5.51 7.30
CA LEU A 64 -0.32 -4.75 8.51
C LEU A 64 -0.90 -3.35 8.26
N LEU A 65 -1.29 -3.03 7.03
CA LEU A 65 -1.85 -1.72 6.69
C LEU A 65 -3.19 -1.49 7.39
N MET A 66 -3.24 -0.51 8.30
CA MET A 66 -4.43 -0.16 9.09
C MET A 66 -5.06 1.17 8.65
N TYR A 67 -4.23 2.13 8.22
CA TYR A 67 -4.69 3.47 7.85
C TYR A 67 -4.29 3.78 6.40
N LEU A 68 -5.28 4.12 5.59
CA LEU A 68 -5.11 4.49 4.19
C LEU A 68 -5.87 5.79 3.90
N ASP A 69 -5.14 6.86 3.55
CA ASP A 69 -5.73 8.13 3.11
C ASP A 69 -5.54 8.29 1.60
N VAL A 70 -6.67 8.28 0.87
CA VAL A 70 -6.76 8.41 -0.60
C VAL A 70 -7.57 9.64 -1.01
N GLY A 71 -7.75 10.62 -0.13
CA GLY A 71 -8.61 11.77 -0.41
C GLY A 71 -8.16 12.53 -1.67
N VAL A 72 -9.11 12.90 -2.53
CA VAL A 72 -8.86 13.62 -3.80
C VAL A 72 -7.91 12.87 -4.77
N CYS A 73 -7.87 11.54 -4.71
CA CYS A 73 -7.31 10.69 -5.76
C CYS A 73 -8.37 10.37 -6.83
N GLN A 74 -7.94 10.13 -8.08
CA GLN A 74 -8.82 9.58 -9.13
C GLN A 74 -8.95 8.05 -8.97
N VAL A 75 -9.26 7.61 -7.75
CA VAL A 75 -9.78 6.26 -7.52
C VAL A 75 -11.23 6.28 -7.98
N HIS A 76 -11.48 5.71 -9.16
CA HIS A 76 -12.82 5.27 -9.49
C HIS A 76 -13.18 4.24 -8.42
N LEU A 77 -14.23 4.50 -7.64
CA LEU A 77 -14.71 3.58 -6.62
C LEU A 77 -15.29 2.31 -7.27
N LEU A 78 -14.49 1.53 -8.01
CA LEU A 78 -14.78 0.12 -8.30
C LEU A 78 -14.45 -0.72 -7.06
N LEU A 79 -14.96 -0.27 -5.91
CA LEU A 79 -15.08 -1.04 -4.68
C LEU A 79 -16.22 -2.08 -4.77
N ASP A 80 -16.54 -2.56 -5.99
CA ASP A 80 -17.26 -3.82 -6.18
C ASP A 80 -16.28 -5.01 -6.16
N LEU A 81 -15.28 -4.96 -5.28
CA LEU A 81 -14.56 -6.17 -4.87
C LEU A 81 -15.45 -6.94 -3.91
N ASN A 82 -16.31 -7.77 -4.51
CA ASN A 82 -16.83 -9.01 -3.95
C ASN A 82 -15.83 -9.65 -2.97
N THR A 83 -16.03 -9.47 -1.67
CA THR A 83 -16.52 -10.48 -0.70
C THR A 83 -16.12 -11.97 -0.82
N SER A 84 -15.24 -12.41 -1.73
CA SER A 84 -14.84 -13.83 -1.82
C SER A 84 -13.47 -14.17 -1.22
N GLN A 85 -12.70 -13.19 -0.73
CA GLN A 85 -11.39 -13.46 -0.08
C GLN A 85 -11.18 -12.75 1.27
N LEU A 86 -12.17 -11.98 1.77
CA LEU A 86 -12.09 -11.30 3.08
C LEU A 86 -13.14 -11.77 4.11
N ASN A 87 -13.92 -12.81 3.80
CA ASN A 87 -14.88 -13.41 4.75
C ASN A 87 -14.24 -14.49 5.63
N ASN A 88 -13.05 -14.23 6.18
CA ASN A 88 -12.45 -15.14 7.18
C ASN A 88 -11.74 -14.38 8.30
N ILE A 89 -12.33 -13.26 8.74
CA ILE A 89 -11.95 -12.59 9.98
C ILE A 89 -13.22 -12.11 10.70
N SER A 90 -13.98 -13.08 11.19
CA SER A 90 -14.82 -12.98 12.38
C SER A 90 -15.02 -14.37 12.95
#